data_AF-A0A662TDA5-F1
#
_entry.id   AF-A0A662TDA5-F1
#
_cell.length_a   1.000
_cell.length_b   1.000
_cell.length_c   1.000
_cell.angle_alpha   90.00
_cell.angle_beta   90.00
_cell.angle_gamma   90.00
#
_symmetry.space_group_name_H-M   'P 1'
#
loop_
_entity.id
_entity.type
_entity.pdbx_description
1 polymer ?
#
loop_
_entity_poly.entity_id
_entity_poly.type
_entity_poly.pdbx_seq_one_letter_code
_entity_poly.pdbx_strand_id
1 'polypeptide(L)'
;MQSLIILPLSPPEPRWNVWGHPLYKHIVSSEERAIYVSQGPISLPPLYGKFGISSDTLDSTAWSAIGPWCFGDPDSKIIILAHGFWDSSSPFRDSYQGLFSASYKGRRRRFSLWDVGVEYEKRAFYQLYEVLKAFNAFIPPAKGEKGEGCGERLLVFFCPNCGYSRKQIAYCKKATCPKCGKVWIKKATARIVAKLEALRRYKQSFSRKHIRLHHLVLSPPSWEVIRVKNLHPKTLADALFRKAAEILRRCGINDAVIIFHPYRLADNEIWDLKSEGRAWKNALNDNWREKVKIYPHFHVFVAEHFVGSGKRVYENFGWILKRVTGKSKVSIFDLEDLAKQVYYCLSHAGLLENRQFSPYRYYGRIKTLKIPDEVKKDAVGCSHVAEYRIGIYESPACNFHTVFYPFLALICPRCGSRLLLKPTHKKKDPPDAEHAK
;
A
#
# COMPACT_ATOMS: atom_id res chain seq x y z
N MET A 1 -21.65 -68.23 -32.27
CA MET A 1 -21.83 -66.81 -31.90
C MET A 1 -20.82 -66.48 -30.82
N GLN A 2 -19.76 -65.76 -31.17
CA GLN A 2 -18.60 -65.53 -30.31
C GLN A 2 -18.80 -64.27 -29.46
N SER A 3 -18.48 -64.43 -28.18
CA SER A 3 -18.57 -63.43 -27.11
C SER A 3 -17.50 -62.35 -27.26
N LEU A 4 -17.87 -61.08 -27.13
CA LEU A 4 -16.92 -59.98 -26.95
C LEU A 4 -17.27 -59.21 -25.66
N ILE A 5 -16.39 -59.32 -24.67
CA ILE A 5 -16.40 -58.54 -23.42
C ILE A 5 -15.55 -57.29 -23.68
N ILE A 6 -16.12 -56.11 -23.50
CA ILE A 6 -15.39 -54.83 -23.57
C ILE A 6 -15.27 -54.28 -22.14
N LEU A 7 -14.05 -54.19 -21.63
CA LEU A 7 -13.71 -53.46 -20.40
C LEU A 7 -13.37 -52.00 -20.73
N PRO A 8 -13.69 -51.03 -19.86
CA PRO A 8 -13.32 -49.63 -20.07
C PRO A 8 -11.84 -49.37 -19.77
N LEU A 9 -11.18 -48.65 -20.68
CA LEU A 9 -9.80 -48.18 -20.60
C LEU A 9 -9.64 -47.07 -19.54
N SER A 10 -8.65 -47.22 -18.65
CA SER A 10 -8.18 -46.17 -17.76
C SER A 10 -7.47 -45.04 -18.53
N PRO A 11 -7.57 -43.77 -18.09
CA PRO A 11 -6.86 -42.67 -18.74
C PRO A 11 -5.35 -42.69 -18.40
N PRO A 12 -4.48 -42.23 -19.32
CA PRO A 12 -3.03 -42.26 -19.11
C PRO A 12 -2.57 -41.15 -18.16
N GLU A 13 -1.61 -41.50 -17.29
CA GLU A 13 -0.90 -40.56 -16.42
C GLU A 13 0.01 -39.60 -17.23
N PRO A 14 0.11 -38.31 -16.84
CA PRO A 14 1.08 -37.41 -17.45
C PRO A 14 2.48 -37.59 -16.85
N ARG A 15 3.41 -38.08 -17.67
CA ARG A 15 4.86 -38.06 -17.42
C ARG A 15 5.39 -36.62 -17.46
N TRP A 16 6.09 -36.21 -16.41
CA TRP A 16 6.84 -34.94 -16.36
C TRP A 16 8.29 -35.19 -16.78
N ASN A 17 8.66 -34.76 -17.98
CA ASN A 17 10.06 -34.64 -18.38
C ASN A 17 10.61 -33.29 -17.91
N VAL A 18 11.63 -33.37 -17.05
CA VAL A 18 12.39 -32.25 -16.48
C VAL A 18 13.58 -31.95 -17.39
N TRP A 19 13.60 -30.81 -18.07
CA TRP A 19 14.83 -30.26 -18.68
C TRP A 19 14.83 -28.73 -18.71
N GLY A 20 15.85 -28.15 -18.07
CA GLY A 20 16.63 -26.98 -18.54
C GLY A 20 16.02 -25.57 -18.49
N HIS A 21 16.47 -24.75 -17.53
CA HIS A 21 16.34 -23.28 -17.49
C HIS A 21 17.50 -22.56 -18.21
N PRO A 22 17.23 -21.37 -18.79
CA PRO A 22 18.04 -20.17 -18.51
C PRO A 22 17.14 -18.90 -18.39
N LEU A 23 17.48 -17.74 -17.81
CA LEU A 23 18.59 -17.16 -17.04
C LEU A 23 18.05 -15.82 -16.47
N TYR A 24 18.45 -15.41 -15.26
CA TYR A 24 18.32 -14.03 -14.75
C TYR A 24 19.72 -13.46 -14.52
N LYS A 25 20.01 -12.28 -15.09
CA LYS A 25 21.07 -11.38 -14.59
C LYS A 25 20.41 -10.08 -14.15
N HIS A 26 20.64 -9.71 -12.88
CA HIS A 26 20.47 -8.35 -12.40
C HIS A 26 21.81 -7.62 -12.57
N ILE A 27 21.78 -6.48 -13.27
CA ILE A 27 22.87 -5.51 -13.23
C ILE A 27 22.71 -4.76 -11.90
N VAL A 28 23.61 -5.06 -10.97
CA VAL A 28 23.99 -4.19 -9.85
C VAL A 28 25.43 -3.82 -10.15
N SER A 29 25.71 -2.58 -10.55
CA SER A 29 27.09 -2.11 -10.65
C SER A 29 27.52 -1.59 -9.29
N SER A 30 28.18 -2.43 -8.52
CA SER A 30 29.12 -2.02 -7.49
C SER A 30 30.49 -2.48 -7.96
N GLU A 31 31.33 -1.55 -8.39
CA GLU A 31 32.79 -1.69 -8.32
C GLU A 31 33.44 -0.34 -8.65
N GLU A 32 34.01 0.27 -7.61
CA GLU A 32 35.12 1.20 -7.73
C GLU A 32 36.30 0.43 -8.34
N ARG A 33 36.75 0.85 -9.53
CA ARG A 33 38.12 0.59 -9.98
C ARG A 33 38.65 1.85 -10.64
N ALA A 34 39.66 2.42 -9.97
CA ALA A 34 40.55 3.40 -10.55
C ALA A 34 41.21 2.80 -11.79
N ILE A 35 41.12 3.51 -12.92
CA ILE A 35 41.94 3.28 -14.09
C ILE A 35 42.70 4.57 -14.34
N TYR A 36 44.01 4.53 -14.08
CA TYR A 36 44.96 5.50 -14.61
C TYR A 36 44.96 5.37 -16.14
N VAL A 37 44.70 6.47 -16.85
CA VAL A 37 44.96 6.57 -18.28
C VAL A 37 46.08 7.59 -18.50
N SER A 38 47.09 7.10 -19.20
CA SER A 38 48.35 7.74 -19.55
C SER A 38 48.21 8.94 -20.48
N GLN A 39 49.16 9.84 -20.33
CA GLN A 39 49.41 11.05 -21.12
C GLN A 39 49.65 10.79 -22.61
N GLY A 40 49.20 11.71 -23.47
CA GLY A 40 49.64 11.87 -24.86
C GLY A 40 48.78 12.87 -25.65
N PRO A 41 49.36 13.79 -26.45
CA PRO A 41 48.82 15.14 -26.63
C PRO A 41 48.07 15.33 -27.96
N ILE A 42 47.02 16.17 -27.96
CA ILE A 42 46.50 16.81 -29.17
C ILE A 42 46.22 18.29 -28.89
N SER A 43 46.70 19.10 -29.82
CA SER A 43 46.80 20.54 -29.89
C SER A 43 45.47 21.28 -30.03
N LEU A 44 45.41 22.49 -29.46
CA LEU A 44 44.47 23.56 -29.86
C LEU A 44 45.24 24.89 -30.01
N PRO A 45 44.88 25.74 -30.99
CA PRO A 45 45.62 26.97 -31.30
C PRO A 45 45.24 28.15 -30.39
N PRO A 46 46.05 29.23 -30.37
CA PRO A 46 46.02 30.25 -29.33
C PRO A 46 45.15 31.44 -29.72
N LEU A 47 44.53 32.09 -28.72
CA LEU A 47 44.19 33.51 -28.82
C LEU A 47 44.59 34.26 -27.54
N TYR A 48 45.22 35.40 -27.82
CA TYR A 48 45.94 36.33 -26.97
C TYR A 48 45.10 37.01 -25.87
N GLY A 49 45.79 37.43 -24.80
CA GLY A 49 45.30 38.50 -23.93
C GLY A 49 45.94 38.58 -22.55
N LYS A 50 47.22 38.97 -22.48
CA LYS A 50 47.92 39.39 -21.25
C LYS A 50 47.25 40.64 -20.64
N PHE A 51 47.22 40.74 -19.32
CA PHE A 51 48.00 41.74 -18.55
C PHE A 51 47.87 41.43 -17.05
N GLY A 52 49.01 41.29 -16.38
CA GLY A 52 49.11 41.15 -14.94
C GLY A 52 49.64 42.44 -14.31
N ILE A 53 49.39 42.60 -13.01
CA ILE A 53 50.27 43.33 -12.10
C ILE A 53 50.44 42.46 -10.86
N SER A 54 51.71 42.24 -10.54
CA SER A 54 52.25 41.57 -9.38
C SER A 54 52.96 42.64 -8.54
N SER A 55 52.84 42.59 -7.22
CA SER A 55 53.99 42.83 -6.33
C SER A 55 53.68 42.37 -4.92
N ASP A 56 54.52 41.45 -4.45
CA ASP A 56 54.72 41.05 -3.06
C ASP A 56 55.19 42.21 -2.18
N THR A 57 54.85 42.21 -0.88
CA THR A 57 55.76 41.95 0.27
C THR A 57 55.12 42.36 1.61
N LEU A 58 55.27 41.45 2.61
CA LEU A 58 55.44 41.63 4.08
C LEU A 58 54.45 42.56 4.82
N ASP A 59 53.83 42.18 5.95
CA ASP A 59 54.48 41.74 7.18
C ASP A 59 53.45 41.18 8.20
N SER A 60 54.01 40.59 9.25
CA SER A 60 53.41 39.81 10.33
C SER A 60 52.48 40.54 11.33
N THR A 61 51.72 39.73 12.08
CA THR A 61 51.02 40.00 13.37
C THR A 61 49.69 40.78 13.38
N ALA A 62 48.57 40.03 13.51
CA ALA A 62 47.42 40.28 14.40
C ALA A 62 46.20 39.45 13.95
N TRP A 63 46.02 38.25 14.50
CA TRP A 63 44.75 37.51 14.38
C TRP A 63 43.92 37.75 15.63
N SER A 64 43.02 38.72 15.53
CA SER A 64 41.86 38.87 16.42
C SER A 64 40.60 38.80 15.56
N ALA A 65 39.64 38.03 16.05
CA ALA A 65 38.37 37.67 15.45
C ALA A 65 37.59 38.82 14.79
N ILE A 66 36.80 38.48 13.75
CA ILE A 66 35.36 38.78 13.63
C ILE A 66 34.79 37.90 12.49
N GLY A 67 33.95 36.94 12.83
CA GLY A 67 32.88 36.42 11.97
C GLY A 67 31.55 37.06 12.38
N PRO A 68 30.51 37.02 11.53
CA PRO A 68 29.32 36.23 11.86
C PRO A 68 28.72 35.53 10.62
N TRP A 69 28.38 34.24 10.58
CA TRP A 69 27.41 33.48 11.39
C TRP A 69 26.05 34.16 11.53
N CYS A 70 25.14 33.90 10.60
CA CYS A 70 23.72 34.17 10.76
C CYS A 70 23.05 32.96 11.44
N PHE A 71 22.93 33.01 12.77
CA PHE A 71 21.92 32.25 13.51
C PHE A 71 20.59 33.02 13.41
N GLY A 72 19.58 32.40 12.79
CA GLY A 72 18.19 32.82 12.91
C GLY A 72 17.48 31.88 13.89
N ASP A 73 16.83 32.46 14.89
CA ASP A 73 16.03 31.80 15.93
C ASP A 73 14.90 30.93 15.31
N PRO A 74 14.64 29.68 15.74
CA PRO A 74 13.55 28.84 15.21
C PRO A 74 12.14 29.47 15.26
N ASP A 75 11.93 30.49 16.09
CA ASP A 75 10.64 31.20 16.25
C ASP A 75 10.54 32.54 15.51
N SER A 76 11.53 32.87 14.66
CA SER A 76 11.51 34.13 13.91
C SER A 76 10.41 34.15 12.83
N LYS A 77 9.46 35.07 13.00
CA LYS A 77 8.38 35.36 12.04
C LYS A 77 8.96 36.10 10.83
N ILE A 78 8.93 35.47 9.66
CA ILE A 78 9.25 36.14 8.39
C ILE A 78 7.95 36.69 7.80
N ILE A 79 7.80 38.01 7.81
CA ILE A 79 6.74 38.72 7.09
C ILE A 79 7.33 39.15 5.75
N ILE A 80 6.84 38.56 4.65
CA ILE A 80 7.21 39.00 3.29
C ILE A 80 6.19 40.05 2.86
N LEU A 81 6.60 41.32 2.83
CA LEU A 81 5.84 42.40 2.21
C LEU A 81 6.34 42.55 0.77
N ALA A 82 5.50 42.18 -0.21
CA ALA A 82 5.76 42.47 -1.61
C ALA A 82 5.09 43.79 -1.98
N HIS A 83 5.86 44.86 -2.15
CA HIS A 83 5.43 46.08 -2.85
C HIS A 83 5.85 45.97 -4.31
N GLY A 84 4.87 45.79 -5.21
CA GLY A 84 5.07 45.91 -6.65
C GLY A 84 4.59 47.27 -7.13
N PHE A 85 5.53 48.17 -7.41
CA PHE A 85 5.29 49.36 -8.23
C PHE A 85 5.32 48.92 -9.70
N TRP A 86 4.24 49.16 -10.45
CA TRP A 86 4.15 48.75 -11.85
C TRP A 86 4.23 49.99 -12.73
N ASP A 87 5.38 50.18 -13.36
CA ASP A 87 5.58 51.24 -14.36
C ASP A 87 5.14 50.74 -15.74
N SER A 88 4.34 51.54 -16.41
CA SER A 88 3.65 51.23 -17.65
C SER A 88 4.43 51.77 -18.84
N SER A 89 5.28 50.94 -19.46
CA SER A 89 5.75 51.20 -20.83
C SER A 89 6.42 49.96 -21.45
N SER A 90 5.62 49.10 -22.10
CA SER A 90 6.12 48.19 -23.14
C SER A 90 4.97 47.67 -24.02
N PRO A 91 5.04 47.85 -25.35
CA PRO A 91 4.03 47.39 -26.29
C PRO A 91 4.35 45.95 -26.72
N PHE A 92 3.85 44.97 -25.96
CA PHE A 92 3.93 43.56 -26.36
C PHE A 92 2.60 42.86 -26.07
N ARG A 93 1.52 43.35 -26.68
CA ARG A 93 0.17 42.81 -26.43
C ARG A 93 -0.74 42.63 -27.64
N ASP A 94 -0.19 42.45 -28.84
CA ASP A 94 -0.99 42.20 -30.05
C ASP A 94 -0.78 40.78 -30.62
N SER A 95 -0.96 39.73 -29.81
CA SER A 95 -0.98 38.36 -30.37
C SER A 95 -1.95 37.37 -29.73
N TYR A 96 -2.82 37.80 -28.82
CA TYR A 96 -3.80 36.90 -28.18
C TYR A 96 -5.17 37.56 -27.95
N GLN A 97 -5.70 38.22 -28.98
CA GLN A 97 -7.13 38.56 -29.07
C GLN A 97 -7.77 37.86 -30.27
N GLY A 98 -7.92 36.54 -30.13
CA GLY A 98 -8.85 35.76 -30.93
C GLY A 98 -9.40 34.67 -30.04
N LEU A 99 -10.73 34.63 -29.89
CA LEU A 99 -11.51 33.74 -29.01
C LEU A 99 -11.60 34.19 -27.55
N PHE A 100 -12.53 35.09 -27.26
CA PHE A 100 -13.56 34.94 -26.21
C PHE A 100 -14.44 36.19 -26.25
N SER A 101 -15.33 36.23 -27.24
CA SER A 101 -16.43 37.19 -27.30
C SER A 101 -17.67 36.58 -26.62
N ALA A 102 -18.36 37.45 -25.89
CA ALA A 102 -19.72 37.35 -25.37
C ALA A 102 -19.93 36.72 -23.98
N SER A 103 -20.37 37.63 -23.08
CA SER A 103 -21.18 37.40 -21.87
C SER A 103 -20.47 36.95 -20.59
N TYR A 104 -19.83 37.90 -19.91
CA TYR A 104 -19.87 37.95 -18.44
C TYR A 104 -20.13 39.38 -17.96
N LYS A 105 -21.39 39.65 -17.58
CA LYS A 105 -21.79 40.86 -16.86
C LYS A 105 -21.08 40.91 -15.50
N GLY A 106 -20.69 42.13 -15.14
CA GLY A 106 -19.82 42.48 -14.02
C GLY A 106 -20.10 41.80 -12.68
N ARG A 107 -19.02 41.28 -12.09
CA ARG A 107 -18.79 41.31 -10.65
C ARG A 107 -17.32 41.66 -10.44
N ARG A 108 -17.02 42.95 -10.18
CA ARG A 108 -15.71 43.35 -9.65
C ARG A 108 -15.52 42.58 -8.33
N ARG A 109 -14.63 41.59 -8.32
CA ARG A 109 -14.15 41.02 -7.06
C ARG A 109 -13.36 42.11 -6.36
N ARG A 110 -13.96 42.74 -5.35
CA ARG A 110 -13.20 43.49 -4.35
C ARG A 110 -12.33 42.46 -3.63
N PHE A 111 -11.03 42.49 -3.89
CA PHE A 111 -10.08 41.88 -2.96
C PHE A 111 -10.15 42.71 -1.69
N SER A 112 -10.75 42.17 -0.63
CA SER A 112 -10.69 42.79 0.69
C SER A 112 -9.29 42.62 1.24
N LEU A 113 -8.70 43.72 1.71
CA LEU A 113 -7.40 43.83 2.38
C LEU A 113 -7.35 43.10 3.74
N TRP A 114 -8.22 42.11 3.95
CA TRP A 114 -8.38 41.34 5.19
C TRP A 114 -7.95 39.87 5.05
N ASP A 115 -7.46 39.44 3.88
CA ASP A 115 -6.87 38.10 3.71
C ASP A 115 -5.39 38.04 4.16
N VAL A 116 -4.93 38.98 4.99
CA VAL A 116 -3.58 39.03 5.56
C VAL A 116 -3.56 38.23 6.85
N GLY A 117 -3.48 36.90 6.72
CA GLY A 117 -3.38 36.00 7.87
C GLY A 117 -3.41 34.52 7.55
N VAL A 118 -3.22 34.12 6.29
CA VAL A 118 -3.08 32.70 5.97
C VAL A 118 -1.66 32.27 6.34
N GLU A 119 -1.49 31.79 7.58
CA GLU A 119 -0.29 31.04 7.95
C GLU A 119 -0.19 29.81 7.05
N TYR A 120 0.69 29.86 6.08
CA TYR A 120 1.06 28.68 5.31
C TYR A 120 1.91 27.78 6.22
N GLU A 121 1.30 26.71 6.72
CA GLU A 121 2.04 25.68 7.45
C GLU A 121 3.25 25.21 6.62
N LYS A 122 4.45 25.43 7.16
CA LYS A 122 5.72 25.01 6.53
C LYS A 122 5.66 23.49 6.31
N ARG A 123 5.64 23.05 5.04
CA ARG A 123 5.82 21.64 4.69
C ARG A 123 7.31 21.37 4.51
N ALA A 124 7.82 20.40 5.25
CA ALA A 124 9.19 19.92 5.08
C ALA A 124 9.27 18.92 3.91
N PHE A 125 10.46 18.84 3.33
CA PHE A 125 10.81 17.94 2.23
C PHE A 125 11.84 16.94 2.75
N TYR A 126 11.54 15.66 2.64
CA TYR A 126 12.45 14.59 3.03
C TYR A 126 12.67 13.64 1.86
N GLN A 127 13.86 13.09 1.72
CA GLN A 127 14.09 11.96 0.82
C GLN A 127 13.62 10.67 1.48
N LEU A 128 13.10 9.71 0.70
CA LEU A 128 12.54 8.48 1.24
C LEU A 128 13.56 7.72 2.10
N TYR A 129 14.83 7.64 1.70
CA TYR A 129 15.87 6.95 2.48
C TYR A 129 16.06 7.53 3.88
N GLU A 130 15.87 8.85 4.06
CA GLU A 130 16.03 9.54 5.34
C GLU A 130 14.93 9.16 6.34
N VAL A 131 13.77 8.77 5.82
CA VAL A 131 12.57 8.48 6.62
C VAL A 131 12.23 7.00 6.67
N LEU A 132 13.05 6.12 6.08
CA LEU A 132 12.84 4.67 6.11
C LEU A 132 12.71 4.14 7.55
N LYS A 133 13.49 4.69 8.49
CA LYS A 133 13.45 4.27 9.89
C LYS A 133 12.06 4.45 10.53
N ALA A 134 11.27 5.44 10.10
CA ALA A 134 9.91 5.62 10.60
C ALA A 134 9.01 4.42 10.26
N PHE A 135 9.27 3.72 9.15
CA PHE A 135 8.50 2.54 8.77
C PHE A 135 8.76 1.32 9.66
N ASN A 136 9.73 1.35 10.59
CA ASN A 136 9.88 0.29 11.61
C ASN A 136 8.67 0.18 12.55
N ALA A 137 7.89 1.26 12.68
CA ALA A 137 6.67 1.29 13.48
C ALA A 137 5.53 0.43 12.89
N PHE A 138 5.63 0.01 11.62
CA PHE A 138 4.65 -0.91 11.08
C PHE A 138 4.89 -2.33 11.59
N ILE A 139 3.82 -3.11 11.64
CA ILE A 139 3.85 -4.53 11.97
C ILE A 139 2.95 -5.30 11.00
N PRO A 140 3.29 -6.56 10.67
CA PRO A 140 2.38 -7.44 9.96
C PRO A 140 1.08 -7.72 10.75
N PRO A 141 0.02 -8.21 10.09
CA PRO A 141 -1.15 -8.73 10.79
C PRO A 141 -0.76 -9.83 11.78
N ALA A 142 -1.57 -9.97 12.83
CA ALA A 142 -1.37 -10.96 13.90
C ALA A 142 -0.04 -10.83 14.68
N LYS A 143 0.70 -9.71 14.55
CA LYS A 143 1.98 -9.46 15.22
C LYS A 143 1.99 -8.37 16.30
N GLY A 144 0.84 -7.79 16.62
CA GLY A 144 0.71 -6.83 17.70
C GLY A 144 0.03 -7.44 18.92
N GLU A 145 -0.47 -6.58 19.78
CA GLU A 145 -1.08 -7.01 21.03
C GLU A 145 -2.52 -7.52 20.87
N LYS A 146 -2.85 -8.44 21.77
CA LYS A 146 -4.19 -8.94 21.96
C LYS A 146 -5.07 -7.84 22.56
N GLY A 147 -6.25 -7.61 21.98
CA GLY A 147 -7.23 -6.71 22.60
C GLY A 147 -7.80 -7.29 23.90
N GLU A 148 -8.15 -6.41 24.84
CA GLU A 148 -8.75 -6.75 26.12
C GLU A 148 -9.89 -7.79 25.99
N GLY A 149 -9.80 -8.87 26.78
CA GLY A 149 -10.80 -9.95 26.83
C GLY A 149 -10.96 -10.79 25.56
N CYS A 150 -10.19 -10.52 24.49
CA CYS A 150 -10.18 -11.34 23.29
C CYS A 150 -9.81 -12.77 23.64
N GLY A 151 -10.45 -13.79 23.09
CA GLY A 151 -10.02 -15.17 23.31
C GLY A 151 -10.12 -15.68 24.75
N GLU A 152 -10.70 -14.91 25.68
CA GLU A 152 -10.80 -15.19 27.12
C GLU A 152 -12.25 -15.06 27.59
N ARG A 153 -12.93 -13.98 27.20
CA ARG A 153 -14.32 -13.76 27.58
C ARG A 153 -15.23 -14.68 26.76
N LEU A 154 -16.14 -15.35 27.46
CA LEU A 154 -17.10 -16.28 26.87
C LEU A 154 -18.45 -15.58 26.78
N LEU A 155 -18.86 -15.23 25.57
CA LEU A 155 -20.13 -14.60 25.26
C LEU A 155 -21.20 -15.68 25.21
N VAL A 156 -22.28 -15.49 25.97
CA VAL A 156 -23.45 -16.37 25.91
C VAL A 156 -24.52 -15.65 25.11
N PHE A 157 -24.88 -16.21 23.97
CA PHE A 157 -26.01 -15.79 23.17
C PHE A 157 -27.22 -16.66 23.50
N PHE A 158 -28.41 -16.09 23.56
CA PHE A 158 -29.66 -16.83 23.80
C PHE A 158 -30.74 -16.45 22.80
N CYS A 159 -31.60 -17.39 22.47
CA CYS A 159 -32.78 -17.19 21.64
C CYS A 159 -33.95 -16.83 22.56
N PRO A 160 -34.59 -15.66 22.39
CA PRO A 160 -35.75 -15.28 23.20
C PRO A 160 -36.99 -16.14 22.91
N ASN A 161 -37.07 -16.75 21.73
CA ASN A 161 -38.25 -17.50 21.29
C ASN A 161 -38.26 -18.96 21.81
N CYS A 162 -37.13 -19.66 21.74
CA CYS A 162 -37.07 -21.10 22.07
C CYS A 162 -36.04 -21.47 23.16
N GLY A 163 -35.45 -20.47 23.82
CA GLY A 163 -34.46 -20.67 24.90
C GLY A 163 -33.10 -21.24 24.47
N TYR A 164 -32.88 -21.50 23.18
CA TYR A 164 -31.60 -22.01 22.68
C TYR A 164 -30.45 -21.07 23.07
N SER A 165 -29.39 -21.61 23.67
CA SER A 165 -28.21 -20.83 24.01
C SER A 165 -26.97 -21.32 23.27
N ARG A 166 -26.09 -20.38 22.93
CA ARG A 166 -24.81 -20.64 22.26
C ARG A 166 -23.71 -19.86 22.95
N LYS A 167 -22.65 -20.58 23.30
CA LYS A 167 -21.41 -20.00 23.82
C LYS A 167 -20.48 -19.64 22.66
N GLN A 168 -19.90 -18.46 22.68
CA GLN A 168 -18.92 -18.01 21.69
C GLN A 168 -17.81 -17.23 22.39
N ILE A 169 -16.57 -17.47 22.00
CA ILE A 169 -15.42 -16.72 22.51
C ILE A 169 -15.47 -15.28 21.96
N ALA A 170 -15.19 -14.29 22.81
CA ALA A 170 -15.10 -12.90 22.40
C ALA A 170 -13.88 -12.66 21.51
N TYR A 171 -14.03 -11.88 20.44
CA TYR A 171 -12.93 -11.50 19.56
C TYR A 171 -12.87 -9.99 19.44
N CYS A 172 -11.71 -9.39 19.69
CA CYS A 172 -11.50 -7.95 19.59
C CYS A 172 -11.43 -7.44 18.14
N LYS A 173 -11.39 -8.36 17.17
CA LYS A 173 -11.39 -8.10 15.73
C LYS A 173 -10.24 -7.19 15.25
N LYS A 174 -9.18 -6.97 16.05
CA LYS A 174 -7.99 -6.20 15.61
C LYS A 174 -7.24 -7.00 14.53
N ALA A 175 -6.81 -6.32 13.47
CA ALA A 175 -5.92 -6.92 12.46
C ALA A 175 -4.55 -7.30 13.04
N THR A 176 -4.06 -6.51 13.99
CA THR A 176 -2.79 -6.74 14.69
C THR A 176 -2.86 -7.86 15.73
N CYS A 177 -4.05 -8.20 16.24
CA CYS A 177 -4.19 -9.19 17.31
C CYS A 177 -3.87 -10.61 16.81
N PRO A 178 -3.05 -11.42 17.53
CA PRO A 178 -2.62 -12.74 17.08
C PRO A 178 -3.77 -13.71 16.80
N LYS A 179 -4.85 -13.63 17.61
CA LYS A 179 -6.07 -14.45 17.42
C LYS A 179 -6.98 -13.94 16.29
N CYS A 180 -7.07 -12.62 16.09
CA CYS A 180 -8.05 -12.01 15.19
C CYS A 180 -7.49 -11.67 13.80
N GLY A 181 -6.18 -11.50 13.66
CA GLY A 181 -5.53 -11.05 12.43
C GLY A 181 -5.82 -11.97 11.25
N LYS A 182 -5.79 -13.29 11.46
CA LYS A 182 -6.13 -14.31 10.45
C LYS A 182 -7.55 -14.13 9.90
N VAL A 183 -8.52 -13.99 10.80
CA VAL A 183 -9.92 -13.73 10.44
C VAL A 183 -10.07 -12.39 9.73
N TRP A 184 -9.32 -11.37 10.13
CA TRP A 184 -9.31 -10.08 9.46
C TRP A 184 -8.78 -10.18 8.03
N ILE A 185 -7.66 -10.89 7.81
CA ILE A 185 -7.07 -11.11 6.48
C ILE A 185 -8.13 -11.75 5.58
N LYS A 186 -8.70 -12.87 6.01
CA LYS A 186 -9.72 -13.60 5.25
C LYS A 186 -10.94 -12.73 4.88
N LYS A 187 -11.47 -11.97 5.85
CA LYS A 187 -12.60 -11.05 5.61
C LYS A 187 -12.22 -9.88 4.70
N ALA A 188 -10.99 -9.38 4.78
CA ALA A 188 -10.48 -8.36 3.88
C ALA A 188 -10.29 -8.91 2.46
N THR A 189 -9.75 -10.12 2.32
CA THR A 189 -9.63 -10.85 1.04
C THR A 189 -10.99 -10.99 0.38
N ALA A 190 -11.98 -11.57 1.06
CA ALA A 190 -13.32 -11.76 0.49
C ALA A 190 -13.94 -10.43 0.02
N ARG A 191 -13.76 -9.34 0.79
CA ARG A 191 -14.26 -8.01 0.40
C ARG A 191 -13.56 -7.44 -0.84
N ILE A 192 -12.24 -7.53 -0.90
CA ILE A 192 -11.44 -7.03 -2.02
C ILE A 192 -11.76 -7.83 -3.30
N VAL A 193 -11.76 -9.16 -3.20
CA VAL A 193 -12.08 -10.10 -4.28
C VAL A 193 -13.47 -9.81 -4.84
N ALA A 194 -14.48 -9.71 -3.97
CA ALA A 194 -15.85 -9.44 -4.40
C ALA A 194 -15.99 -8.09 -5.12
N LYS A 195 -15.30 -7.05 -4.63
CA LYS A 195 -15.30 -5.72 -5.27
C LYS A 195 -14.61 -5.72 -6.63
N LEU A 196 -13.46 -6.41 -6.75
CA LEU A 196 -12.73 -6.51 -8.01
C LEU A 196 -13.49 -7.32 -9.05
N GLU A 197 -14.13 -8.42 -8.66
CA GLU A 197 -14.96 -9.22 -9.56
C GLU A 197 -16.22 -8.46 -9.99
N ALA A 198 -16.90 -7.79 -9.07
CA ALA A 198 -18.01 -6.91 -9.42
C ALA A 198 -17.57 -5.81 -10.40
N LEU A 199 -16.40 -5.21 -10.18
CA LEU A 199 -15.84 -4.21 -11.09
C LEU A 199 -15.53 -4.80 -12.47
N ARG A 200 -14.95 -6.01 -12.52
CA ARG A 200 -14.65 -6.73 -13.76
C ARG A 200 -15.93 -6.99 -14.55
N ARG A 201 -16.97 -7.55 -13.91
CA ARG A 201 -18.28 -7.79 -14.54
C ARG A 201 -18.94 -6.50 -15.03
N TYR A 202 -18.92 -5.45 -14.19
CA TYR A 202 -19.41 -4.13 -14.55
C TYR A 202 -18.70 -3.61 -15.82
N LYS A 203 -17.37 -3.55 -15.83
CA LYS A 203 -16.61 -3.08 -17.01
C LYS A 203 -16.83 -3.98 -18.23
N GLN A 204 -16.93 -5.29 -18.03
CA GLN A 204 -17.18 -6.25 -19.11
C GLN A 204 -18.53 -6.00 -19.80
N SER A 205 -19.56 -5.58 -19.06
CA SER A 205 -20.89 -5.30 -19.63
C SER A 205 -20.91 -4.11 -20.60
N PHE A 206 -19.94 -3.19 -20.49
CA PHE A 206 -19.80 -2.02 -21.37
C PHE A 206 -18.66 -2.15 -22.38
N SER A 207 -17.91 -3.25 -22.36
CA SER A 207 -16.70 -3.41 -23.15
C SER A 207 -16.81 -4.61 -24.09
N ARG A 208 -16.54 -4.37 -25.38
CA ARG A 208 -16.32 -5.46 -26.35
C ARG A 208 -14.99 -6.19 -26.13
N LYS A 209 -14.07 -5.56 -25.39
CA LYS A 209 -12.78 -6.16 -25.04
C LYS A 209 -12.90 -6.98 -23.76
N HIS A 210 -12.18 -8.09 -23.70
CA HIS A 210 -12.14 -8.92 -22.50
C HIS A 210 -11.42 -8.19 -21.36
N ILE A 211 -12.12 -7.96 -20.25
CA ILE A 211 -11.58 -7.34 -19.04
C ILE A 211 -10.92 -8.41 -18.19
N ARG A 212 -9.64 -8.20 -17.86
CA ARG A 212 -8.82 -9.11 -17.07
C ARG A 212 -8.51 -8.50 -15.72
N LEU A 213 -8.17 -9.35 -14.76
CA LEU A 213 -7.63 -8.93 -13.48
C LEU A 213 -6.10 -8.88 -13.59
N HIS A 214 -5.50 -7.83 -13.06
CA HIS A 214 -4.05 -7.67 -13.03
C HIS A 214 -3.59 -7.36 -11.61
N HIS A 215 -2.50 -8.01 -11.23
CA HIS A 215 -1.72 -7.72 -10.04
C HIS A 215 -0.43 -7.01 -10.46
N LEU A 216 -0.22 -5.81 -9.94
CA LEU A 216 0.94 -4.98 -10.22
C LEU A 216 1.67 -4.69 -8.90
N VAL A 217 2.98 -4.54 -8.97
CA VAL A 217 3.82 -4.02 -7.90
C VAL A 217 4.34 -2.66 -8.33
N LEU A 218 4.06 -1.64 -7.53
CA LEU A 218 4.48 -0.27 -7.75
C LEU A 218 5.42 0.14 -6.61
N SER A 219 6.66 0.51 -6.94
CA SER A 219 7.71 0.81 -5.95
C SER A 219 8.30 2.20 -6.17
N PRO A 220 8.43 3.02 -5.12
CA PRO A 220 9.14 4.29 -5.18
C PRO A 220 10.66 4.07 -5.31
N PRO A 221 11.39 5.00 -5.95
CA PRO A 221 12.85 5.04 -5.83
C PRO A 221 13.27 5.49 -4.42
N SER A 222 14.49 5.15 -4.00
CA SER A 222 15.02 5.53 -2.68
C SER A 222 15.16 7.05 -2.49
N TRP A 223 15.32 7.80 -3.58
CA TRP A 223 15.40 9.25 -3.63
C TRP A 223 14.04 9.95 -3.81
N GLU A 224 12.90 9.23 -3.69
CA GLU A 224 11.57 9.85 -3.77
C GLU A 224 11.43 10.96 -2.70
N VAL A 225 11.02 12.15 -3.14
CA VAL A 225 10.81 13.29 -2.24
C VAL A 225 9.41 13.25 -1.64
N ILE A 226 9.35 13.12 -0.31
CA ILE A 226 8.12 13.04 0.46
C ILE A 226 7.85 14.39 1.14
N ARG A 227 6.69 14.97 0.81
CA ARG A 227 6.21 16.24 1.38
C ARG A 227 5.20 15.95 2.49
N VAL A 228 5.60 16.16 3.74
CA VAL A 228 4.76 15.90 4.93
C VAL A 228 4.92 16.97 5.99
N LYS A 229 3.91 17.11 6.84
CA LYS A 229 3.95 18.03 7.99
C LYS A 229 4.79 17.50 9.16
N ASN A 230 4.87 16.17 9.29
CA ASN A 230 5.61 15.49 10.35
C ASN A 230 6.10 14.12 9.87
N LEU A 231 7.10 13.60 10.56
CA LEU A 231 7.71 12.28 10.28
C LEU A 231 6.92 11.10 10.86
N HIS A 232 5.65 11.30 11.22
CA HIS A 232 4.83 10.21 11.73
C HIS A 232 4.62 9.16 10.62
N PRO A 233 4.80 7.85 10.90
CA PRO A 233 4.78 6.78 9.90
C PRO A 233 3.49 6.76 9.07
N LYS A 234 2.35 7.03 9.71
CA LYS A 234 1.06 7.18 9.02
C LYS A 234 1.10 8.29 7.95
N THR A 235 1.63 9.46 8.28
CA THR A 235 1.66 10.63 7.40
C THR A 235 2.54 10.38 6.18
N LEU A 236 3.69 9.73 6.40
CA LEU A 236 4.60 9.28 5.34
C LEU A 236 3.93 8.27 4.40
N ALA A 237 3.33 7.22 4.96
CA ALA A 237 2.62 6.21 4.17
C ALA A 237 1.40 6.79 3.43
N ASP A 238 0.69 7.74 4.05
CA ASP A 238 -0.41 8.49 3.41
C ASP A 238 0.09 9.30 2.20
N ALA A 239 1.25 9.94 2.30
CA ALA A 239 1.85 10.67 1.18
C ALA A 239 2.23 9.74 0.03
N LEU A 240 2.87 8.61 0.33
CA LEU A 240 3.21 7.60 -0.68
C LEU A 240 1.96 7.00 -1.34
N PHE A 241 0.89 6.73 -0.58
CA PHE A 241 -0.39 6.27 -1.14
C PHE A 241 -0.99 7.28 -2.14
N ARG A 242 -0.95 8.58 -1.81
CA ARG A 242 -1.44 9.64 -2.70
C ARG A 242 -0.62 9.68 -3.99
N LYS A 243 0.71 9.60 -3.88
CA LYS A 243 1.62 9.59 -5.03
C LYS A 243 1.39 8.36 -5.91
N ALA A 244 1.29 7.17 -5.31
CA ALA A 244 0.98 5.92 -6.02
C ALA A 244 -0.35 6.03 -6.78
N ALA A 245 -1.39 6.57 -6.16
CA ALA A 245 -2.69 6.78 -6.80
C ALA A 245 -2.63 7.82 -7.94
N GLU A 246 -1.83 8.87 -7.81
CA GLU A 246 -1.60 9.86 -8.88
C GLU A 246 -0.93 9.21 -10.09
N ILE A 247 0.14 8.43 -9.87
CA ILE A 247 0.87 7.72 -10.92
C ILE A 247 -0.06 6.77 -11.67
N LEU A 248 -0.83 5.94 -10.95
CA LEU A 248 -1.78 5.01 -11.56
C LEU A 248 -2.81 5.75 -12.43
N ARG A 249 -3.35 6.88 -11.93
CA ARG A 249 -4.30 7.71 -12.69
C ARG A 249 -3.69 8.25 -13.98
N ARG A 250 -2.45 8.74 -13.94
CA ARG A 250 -1.73 9.22 -15.14
C ARG A 250 -1.42 8.08 -16.13
N CYS A 251 -1.40 6.84 -15.66
CA CYS A 251 -1.30 5.65 -16.49
C CYS A 251 -2.66 5.14 -17.03
N GLY A 252 -3.75 5.89 -16.80
CA GLY A 252 -5.11 5.49 -17.20
C GLY A 252 -5.78 4.49 -16.27
N ILE A 253 -5.17 4.15 -15.15
CA ILE A 253 -5.74 3.23 -14.14
C ILE A 253 -6.51 4.07 -13.12
N ASN A 254 -7.82 4.13 -13.31
CA ASN A 254 -8.70 4.93 -12.45
C ASN A 254 -9.33 4.11 -11.31
N ASP A 255 -9.50 2.80 -11.51
CA ASP A 255 -10.13 1.89 -10.56
C ASP A 255 -9.11 0.87 -10.05
N ALA A 256 -8.77 0.96 -8.76
CA ALA A 256 -7.74 0.10 -8.18
C ALA A 256 -8.00 -0.20 -6.70
N VAL A 257 -7.50 -1.35 -6.26
CA VAL A 257 -7.22 -1.62 -4.84
C VAL A 257 -5.72 -1.57 -4.65
N ILE A 258 -5.25 -0.70 -3.76
CA ILE A 258 -3.82 -0.55 -3.46
C ILE A 258 -3.59 -1.06 -2.04
N ILE A 259 -2.63 -1.98 -1.86
CA ILE A 259 -2.22 -2.57 -0.57
C ILE A 259 -0.76 -2.19 -0.28
N PHE A 260 -0.51 -1.56 0.86
CA PHE A 260 0.80 -1.07 1.26
C PHE A 260 1.60 -2.11 2.04
N HIS A 261 2.85 -2.28 1.62
CA HIS A 261 3.80 -3.21 2.21
C HIS A 261 5.08 -2.45 2.57
N PRO A 262 5.40 -2.28 3.86
CA PRO A 262 6.58 -1.56 4.31
C PRO A 262 7.87 -2.38 4.17
N TYR A 263 7.76 -3.71 4.06
CA TYR A 263 8.87 -4.65 4.15
C TYR A 263 8.97 -5.54 2.91
N ARG A 264 10.20 -5.96 2.60
CA ARG A 264 10.50 -7.09 1.71
C ARG A 264 11.29 -8.13 2.47
N LEU A 265 11.24 -9.39 2.03
CA LEU A 265 12.14 -10.41 2.55
C LEU A 265 13.60 -10.01 2.28
N ALA A 266 14.46 -10.23 3.27
CA ALA A 266 15.87 -9.88 3.19
C ALA A 266 16.63 -10.81 2.22
N ASP A 267 16.29 -12.10 2.24
CA ASP A 267 16.87 -13.11 1.35
C ASP A 267 16.35 -13.03 -0.08
N ASN A 268 17.29 -13.09 -1.00
CA ASN A 268 17.10 -12.79 -2.42
C ASN A 268 16.72 -14.03 -3.24
N GLU A 269 16.77 -15.23 -2.66
CA GLU A 269 16.65 -16.51 -3.39
C GLU A 269 15.24 -17.10 -3.35
N ILE A 270 14.23 -16.27 -3.64
CA ILE A 270 12.84 -16.71 -3.66
C ILE A 270 12.32 -16.70 -5.09
N TRP A 271 12.15 -17.90 -5.64
CA TRP A 271 11.96 -18.13 -7.07
C TRP A 271 10.49 -18.27 -7.52
N ASP A 272 9.54 -18.48 -6.59
CA ASP A 272 8.10 -18.58 -6.91
C ASP A 272 7.18 -18.18 -5.73
N LEU A 273 5.90 -17.89 -5.99
CA LEU A 273 4.88 -17.49 -5.01
C LEU A 273 4.65 -18.50 -3.86
N LYS A 274 4.79 -19.81 -4.12
CA LYS A 274 4.65 -20.83 -3.07
C LYS A 274 5.85 -20.81 -2.14
N SER A 275 7.04 -20.69 -2.70
CA SER A 275 8.31 -20.54 -2.00
C SER A 275 8.35 -19.21 -1.24
N GLU A 276 7.83 -18.14 -1.82
CA GLU A 276 7.67 -16.83 -1.15
C GLU A 276 6.64 -16.88 -0.03
N GLY A 277 5.50 -17.56 -0.24
CA GLY A 277 4.53 -17.81 0.81
C GLY A 277 5.12 -18.60 1.98
N ARG A 278 5.91 -19.64 1.70
CA ARG A 278 6.66 -20.39 2.73
C ARG A 278 7.71 -19.51 3.41
N ALA A 279 8.44 -18.71 2.66
CA ALA A 279 9.45 -17.80 3.21
C ALA A 279 8.81 -16.76 4.14
N TRP A 280 7.67 -16.17 3.75
CA TRP A 280 6.90 -15.30 4.64
C TRP A 280 6.33 -16.05 5.84
N LYS A 281 5.84 -17.28 5.67
CA LYS A 281 5.42 -18.11 6.80
C LYS A 281 6.55 -18.30 7.80
N ASN A 282 7.73 -18.69 7.33
CA ASN A 282 8.93 -18.90 8.13
C ASN A 282 9.45 -17.59 8.74
N ALA A 283 9.36 -16.49 8.00
CA ALA A 283 9.74 -15.17 8.49
C ALA A 283 8.81 -14.74 9.61
N LEU A 284 7.50 -14.88 9.41
CA LEU A 284 6.51 -14.49 10.38
C LEU A 284 6.49 -15.40 11.61
N ASN A 285 6.91 -16.66 11.55
CA ASN A 285 6.90 -17.50 12.75
C ASN A 285 8.03 -17.17 13.75
N ASP A 286 9.12 -16.56 13.28
CA ASP A 286 10.31 -16.26 14.09
C ASP A 286 10.41 -14.74 14.40
N ASN A 287 11.62 -14.28 14.76
CA ASN A 287 11.94 -12.86 14.83
C ASN A 287 11.91 -12.23 13.42
N TRP A 288 10.69 -11.99 12.92
CA TRP A 288 10.44 -11.56 11.55
C TRP A 288 11.19 -10.30 11.15
N ARG A 289 11.58 -9.44 12.10
CA ARG A 289 12.31 -8.19 11.85
C ARG A 289 13.71 -8.43 11.30
N GLU A 290 14.36 -9.53 11.66
CA GLU A 290 15.70 -9.88 11.16
C GLU A 290 15.66 -10.44 9.74
N LYS A 291 14.50 -10.98 9.33
CA LYS A 291 14.31 -11.65 8.03
C LYS A 291 13.73 -10.72 6.97
N VAL A 292 13.54 -9.44 7.29
CA VAL A 292 12.99 -8.45 6.38
C VAL A 292 13.84 -7.19 6.33
N LYS A 293 13.75 -6.48 5.20
CA LYS A 293 14.30 -5.15 5.01
C LYS A 293 13.19 -4.14 4.77
N ILE A 294 13.37 -2.91 5.26
CA ILE A 294 12.44 -1.82 5.00
C ILE A 294 12.57 -1.40 3.54
N TYR A 295 11.54 -1.68 2.76
CA TYR A 295 11.49 -1.31 1.35
C TYR A 295 10.02 -1.13 0.95
N PRO A 296 9.46 0.07 1.18
CA PRO A 296 8.04 0.30 1.00
C PRO A 296 7.65 0.11 -0.47
N HIS A 297 6.58 -0.61 -0.71
CA HIS A 297 6.01 -0.82 -2.04
C HIS A 297 4.51 -1.08 -1.96
N PHE A 298 3.87 -1.09 -3.12
CA PHE A 298 2.43 -1.22 -3.25
C PHE A 298 2.07 -2.39 -4.16
N HIS A 299 1.20 -3.25 -3.66
CA HIS A 299 0.51 -4.23 -4.49
C HIS A 299 -0.80 -3.61 -4.97
N VAL A 300 -1.00 -3.60 -6.27
CA VAL A 300 -2.11 -2.92 -6.94
C VAL A 300 -2.91 -3.95 -7.72
N PHE A 301 -4.20 -4.07 -7.41
CA PHE A 301 -5.13 -4.94 -8.11
C PHE A 301 -6.10 -4.10 -8.94
N VAL A 302 -6.22 -4.42 -10.23
CA VAL A 302 -7.04 -3.68 -11.19
C VAL A 302 -7.84 -4.64 -12.07
N ALA A 303 -9.00 -4.18 -12.53
CA ALA A 303 -9.78 -4.86 -13.56
C ALA A 303 -9.72 -4.01 -14.84
N GLU A 304 -8.89 -4.42 -15.79
CA GLU A 304 -8.64 -3.72 -17.04
C GLU A 304 -8.42 -4.69 -18.20
N HIS A 305 -8.72 -4.26 -19.43
CA HIS A 305 -8.37 -5.05 -20.61
C HIS A 305 -6.85 -5.25 -20.73
N PHE A 306 -6.10 -4.16 -20.51
CA PHE A 306 -4.65 -4.14 -20.63
C PHE A 306 -4.06 -3.10 -19.66
N VAL A 307 -2.84 -3.37 -19.18
CA VAL A 307 -2.05 -2.45 -18.37
C VAL A 307 -0.77 -2.11 -19.12
N GLY A 308 -0.45 -0.82 -19.25
CA GLY A 308 0.75 -0.34 -19.95
C GLY A 308 2.08 -0.88 -19.40
N SER A 309 3.16 -0.64 -20.14
CA SER A 309 4.51 -1.06 -19.74
C SER A 309 5.03 -0.23 -18.56
N GLY A 310 5.86 -0.86 -17.71
CA GLY A 310 6.51 -0.20 -16.59
C GLY A 310 7.54 0.86 -17.01
N LYS A 311 8.07 0.77 -18.22
CA LYS A 311 9.05 1.73 -18.78
C LYS A 311 8.53 3.16 -18.74
N ARG A 312 7.29 3.38 -19.18
CA ARG A 312 6.66 4.70 -19.14
C ARG A 312 6.49 5.24 -17.71
N VAL A 313 6.29 4.37 -16.73
CA VAL A 313 6.18 4.79 -15.32
C VAL A 313 7.55 5.24 -14.79
N TYR A 314 8.59 4.48 -15.12
CA TYR A 314 9.95 4.81 -14.73
C TYR A 314 10.43 6.12 -15.36
N GLU A 315 10.23 6.30 -16.67
CA GLU A 315 10.66 7.51 -17.38
C GLU A 315 9.96 8.77 -16.88
N ASN A 316 8.67 8.70 -16.57
CA ASN A 316 7.89 9.88 -16.16
C ASN A 316 7.95 10.18 -14.66
N PHE A 317 8.21 9.18 -13.82
CA PHE A 317 8.09 9.33 -12.36
C PHE A 317 9.29 8.80 -11.58
N GLY A 318 10.20 8.05 -12.20
CA GLY A 318 11.25 7.31 -11.51
C GLY A 318 10.75 6.07 -10.74
N TRP A 319 9.45 5.80 -10.77
CA TRP A 319 8.84 4.66 -10.06
C TRP A 319 8.86 3.40 -10.90
N ILE A 320 9.04 2.26 -10.24
CA ILE A 320 9.04 0.95 -10.91
C ILE A 320 7.63 0.37 -10.82
N LEU A 321 7.00 0.14 -11.99
CA LEU A 321 5.77 -0.63 -12.11
C LEU A 321 6.06 -1.99 -12.77
N LYS A 322 5.87 -3.07 -12.02
CA LYS A 322 6.02 -4.44 -12.51
C LYS A 322 4.68 -5.15 -12.49
N ARG A 323 4.31 -5.86 -13.56
CA ARG A 323 3.17 -6.78 -13.54
C ARG A 323 3.63 -8.10 -12.93
N VAL A 324 2.86 -8.63 -11.97
CA VAL A 324 3.08 -9.95 -11.40
C VAL A 324 2.41 -10.98 -12.30
N THR A 325 3.19 -11.89 -12.85
CA THR A 325 2.72 -13.01 -13.69
C THR A 325 3.39 -14.29 -13.23
N GLY A 326 2.68 -15.41 -13.33
CA GLY A 326 3.26 -16.73 -13.09
C GLY A 326 4.10 -17.22 -14.28
N LYS A 327 4.13 -18.54 -14.47
CA LYS A 327 4.72 -19.17 -15.68
C LYS A 327 4.01 -18.76 -16.98
N SER A 328 2.75 -18.34 -16.89
CA SER A 328 2.01 -17.80 -18.02
C SER A 328 2.19 -16.28 -18.13
N LYS A 329 1.87 -15.71 -19.29
CA LYS A 329 1.75 -14.25 -19.48
C LYS A 329 0.49 -13.66 -18.82
N VAL A 330 -0.28 -14.47 -18.09
CA VAL A 330 -1.51 -14.07 -17.39
C VAL A 330 -1.16 -13.71 -15.95
N SER A 331 -1.69 -12.59 -15.49
CA SER A 331 -1.43 -12.10 -14.13
C SER A 331 -2.31 -12.80 -13.09
N ILE A 332 -3.62 -12.80 -13.33
CA ILE A 332 -4.62 -13.46 -12.51
C ILE A 332 -5.54 -14.24 -13.44
N PHE A 333 -5.65 -15.55 -13.21
CA PHE A 333 -6.44 -16.44 -14.08
C PHE A 333 -7.92 -16.43 -13.75
N ASP A 334 -8.25 -16.61 -12.47
CA ASP A 334 -9.61 -16.79 -11.99
C ASP A 334 -9.80 -16.13 -10.60
N LEU A 335 -10.99 -16.31 -10.04
CA LEU A 335 -11.35 -15.72 -8.75
C LEU A 335 -10.59 -16.35 -7.57
N GLU A 336 -10.20 -17.62 -7.69
CA GLU A 336 -9.43 -18.32 -6.67
C GLU A 336 -7.97 -17.83 -6.65
N ASP A 337 -7.36 -17.66 -7.82
CA ASP A 337 -6.05 -17.05 -8.01
C ASP A 337 -6.05 -15.60 -7.51
N LEU A 338 -7.10 -14.81 -7.82
CA LEU A 338 -7.26 -13.47 -7.25
C LEU A 338 -7.27 -13.53 -5.72
N ALA A 339 -8.06 -14.43 -5.14
CA ALA A 339 -8.17 -14.57 -3.68
C ALA A 339 -6.85 -14.98 -3.05
N LYS A 340 -6.07 -15.86 -3.68
CA LYS A 340 -4.72 -16.23 -3.23
C LYS A 340 -3.81 -15.03 -3.22
N GLN A 341 -3.69 -14.32 -4.33
CA GLN A 341 -2.76 -13.19 -4.43
C GLN A 341 -3.14 -12.08 -3.45
N VAL A 342 -4.43 -11.77 -3.29
CA VAL A 342 -4.91 -10.79 -2.31
C VAL A 342 -4.67 -11.26 -0.87
N TYR A 343 -4.95 -12.52 -0.55
CA TYR A 343 -4.70 -13.08 0.79
C TYR A 343 -3.22 -13.04 1.14
N TYR A 344 -2.36 -13.43 0.20
CA TYR A 344 -0.92 -13.34 0.32
C TYR A 344 -0.49 -11.91 0.65
N CYS A 345 -0.86 -10.91 -0.15
CA CYS A 345 -0.53 -9.51 0.14
C CYS A 345 -1.06 -9.05 1.51
N LEU A 346 -2.30 -9.39 1.85
CA LEU A 346 -2.86 -9.00 3.14
C LEU A 346 -2.17 -9.66 4.33
N SER A 347 -1.49 -10.80 4.17
CA SER A 347 -0.85 -11.53 5.26
C SER A 347 0.36 -10.82 5.85
N HIS A 348 0.92 -9.85 5.14
CA HIS A 348 2.12 -9.11 5.55
C HIS A 348 2.03 -7.62 5.20
N ALA A 349 0.80 -7.12 5.05
CA ALA A 349 0.54 -5.70 4.84
C ALA A 349 0.89 -4.88 6.10
N GLY A 350 1.34 -3.64 5.91
CA GLY A 350 1.79 -2.79 7.02
C GLY A 350 0.63 -2.25 7.87
N LEU A 351 0.60 -2.57 9.15
CA LEU A 351 -0.34 -2.02 10.14
C LEU A 351 0.38 -1.19 11.20
N LEU A 352 -0.31 -0.21 11.78
CA LEU A 352 0.13 0.43 13.02
C LEU A 352 -0.63 -0.17 14.21
N GLU A 353 0.04 -0.36 15.35
CA GLU A 353 -0.56 -0.94 16.56
C GLU A 353 -1.77 -0.15 17.05
N ASN A 354 -1.68 1.18 16.99
CA ASN A 354 -2.75 2.10 17.37
C ASN A 354 -3.95 2.10 16.41
N ARG A 355 -3.93 1.28 15.34
CA ARG A 355 -5.00 1.13 14.33
C ARG A 355 -5.32 2.40 13.52
N GLN A 356 -4.47 3.41 13.57
CA GLN A 356 -4.73 4.67 12.86
C GLN A 356 -4.44 4.60 11.35
N PHE A 357 -4.03 3.44 10.84
CA PHE A 357 -3.66 3.24 9.44
C PHE A 357 -4.43 2.10 8.78
N SER A 358 -4.99 2.36 7.59
CA SER A 358 -5.58 1.34 6.73
C SER A 358 -4.53 0.82 5.74
N PRO A 359 -4.19 -0.49 5.77
CA PRO A 359 -3.15 -1.06 4.92
C PRO A 359 -3.55 -1.15 3.45
N TYR A 360 -4.84 -1.02 3.13
CA TYR A 360 -5.32 -0.98 1.76
C TYR A 360 -6.38 0.11 1.54
N ARG A 361 -6.50 0.57 0.29
CA ARG A 361 -7.43 1.62 -0.13
C ARG A 361 -8.04 1.32 -1.48
N TYR A 362 -9.31 1.70 -1.63
CA TYR A 362 -10.05 1.66 -2.88
C TYR A 362 -9.98 3.02 -3.58
N TYR A 363 -9.66 3.03 -4.86
CA TYR A 363 -9.66 4.21 -5.72
C TYR A 363 -10.60 4.01 -6.90
N GLY A 364 -11.33 5.06 -7.27
CA GLY A 364 -12.32 5.01 -8.35
C GLY A 364 -13.66 4.40 -7.96
N ARG A 365 -14.38 3.90 -8.97
CA ARG A 365 -15.74 3.36 -8.89
C ARG A 365 -15.85 2.13 -8.00
N ILE A 366 -14.76 1.35 -7.87
CA ILE A 366 -14.70 0.17 -6.99
C ILE A 366 -15.06 0.48 -5.52
N LYS A 367 -14.88 1.74 -5.07
CA LYS A 367 -15.24 2.17 -3.72
C LYS A 367 -16.76 2.08 -3.48
N THR A 368 -17.55 2.54 -4.44
CA THR A 368 -19.01 2.71 -4.33
C THR A 368 -19.80 1.63 -5.03
N LEU A 369 -19.15 0.76 -5.82
CA LEU A 369 -19.82 -0.29 -6.59
C LEU A 369 -20.64 -1.24 -5.68
N LYS A 370 -21.92 -1.42 -6.03
CA LYS A 370 -22.79 -2.42 -5.42
C LYS A 370 -22.31 -3.82 -5.81
N ILE A 371 -22.19 -4.69 -4.82
CA ILE A 371 -21.69 -6.05 -5.01
C ILE A 371 -22.90 -7.00 -5.01
N PRO A 372 -23.14 -7.77 -6.09
CA PRO A 372 -24.16 -8.82 -6.12
C PRO A 372 -23.90 -9.88 -5.04
N ASP A 373 -24.96 -10.47 -4.47
CA ASP A 373 -24.82 -11.43 -3.38
C ASP A 373 -24.16 -12.75 -3.81
N GLU A 374 -24.36 -13.18 -5.05
CA GLU A 374 -23.64 -14.30 -5.67
C GLU A 374 -22.12 -14.06 -5.67
N VAL A 375 -21.66 -12.88 -6.09
CA VAL A 375 -20.23 -12.52 -6.12
C VAL A 375 -19.65 -12.49 -4.72
N LYS A 376 -20.43 -12.03 -3.73
CA LYS A 376 -20.02 -12.08 -2.32
C LYS A 376 -19.83 -13.53 -1.86
N LYS A 377 -20.74 -14.45 -2.20
CA LYS A 377 -20.65 -15.87 -1.84
C LYS A 377 -19.41 -16.52 -2.47
N ASP A 378 -19.19 -16.31 -3.77
CA ASP A 378 -18.04 -16.88 -4.48
C ASP A 378 -16.71 -16.40 -3.88
N ALA A 379 -16.58 -15.09 -3.64
CA ALA A 379 -15.39 -14.49 -3.05
C ALA A 379 -15.03 -15.07 -1.67
N VAL A 380 -16.02 -15.55 -0.92
CA VAL A 380 -15.81 -16.23 0.37
C VAL A 380 -15.24 -17.59 0.17
N GLY A 381 -15.88 -18.40 -0.68
CA GLY A 381 -15.38 -19.72 -1.04
C GLY A 381 -13.92 -19.63 -1.45
N CYS A 382 -13.60 -18.71 -2.37
CA CYS A 382 -12.23 -18.44 -2.79
C CYS A 382 -11.31 -17.97 -1.65
N SER A 383 -11.79 -17.13 -0.71
CA SER A 383 -10.98 -16.72 0.45
C SER A 383 -10.66 -17.86 1.43
N HIS A 384 -11.57 -18.83 1.59
CA HIS A 384 -11.33 -20.05 2.37
C HIS A 384 -10.29 -20.93 1.69
N VAL A 385 -10.41 -21.12 0.38
CA VAL A 385 -9.44 -21.89 -0.41
C VAL A 385 -8.06 -21.22 -0.39
N ALA A 386 -8.01 -19.88 -0.49
CA ALA A 386 -6.77 -19.12 -0.40
C ALA A 386 -6.06 -19.29 0.95
N GLU A 387 -6.79 -19.18 2.07
CA GLU A 387 -6.26 -19.42 3.41
C GLU A 387 -5.64 -20.82 3.52
N TYR A 388 -6.38 -21.84 3.09
CA TYR A 388 -5.95 -23.24 3.14
C TYR A 388 -4.70 -23.49 2.27
N ARG A 389 -4.68 -22.98 1.03
CA ARG A 389 -3.59 -23.24 0.07
C ARG A 389 -2.33 -22.43 0.36
N ILE A 390 -2.47 -21.22 0.90
CA ILE A 390 -1.31 -20.37 1.22
C ILE A 390 -0.69 -20.76 2.55
N GLY A 391 -1.51 -21.08 3.56
CA GLY A 391 -1.04 -21.69 4.80
C GLY A 391 -0.04 -20.85 5.61
N ILE A 392 0.10 -19.55 5.35
CA ILE A 392 0.99 -18.63 6.10
C ILE A 392 0.63 -18.61 7.58
N TYR A 393 -0.64 -18.76 7.90
CA TYR A 393 -1.13 -18.86 9.26
C TYR A 393 -1.89 -20.18 9.42
N GLU A 394 -1.57 -20.97 10.44
CA GLU A 394 -2.37 -22.13 10.81
C GLU A 394 -3.76 -21.66 11.26
N SER A 395 -4.80 -22.03 10.52
CA SER A 395 -6.14 -21.59 10.86
C SER A 395 -6.68 -22.47 12.00
N PRO A 396 -7.12 -21.89 13.13
CA PRO A 396 -7.99 -22.65 14.03
C PRO A 396 -9.24 -23.03 13.23
N ALA A 397 -9.76 -24.24 13.41
CA ALA A 397 -10.91 -24.76 12.66
C ALA A 397 -12.05 -23.73 12.55
N CYS A 398 -12.06 -22.95 11.46
CA CYS A 398 -13.02 -21.87 11.24
C CYS A 398 -14.09 -22.39 10.31
N ASN A 399 -15.23 -22.74 10.90
CA ASN A 399 -16.46 -23.07 10.21
C ASN A 399 -16.94 -21.90 9.32
N PHE A 400 -17.38 -22.23 8.10
CA PHE A 400 -17.83 -21.31 7.03
C PHE A 400 -18.79 -20.20 7.52
N HIS A 401 -19.70 -20.54 8.43
CA HIS A 401 -20.69 -19.61 8.99
C HIS A 401 -20.07 -18.40 9.72
N THR A 402 -18.89 -18.55 10.33
CA THR A 402 -18.28 -17.55 11.21
C THR A 402 -17.65 -16.39 10.43
N VAL A 403 -17.35 -16.60 9.15
CA VAL A 403 -16.68 -15.63 8.28
C VAL A 403 -17.69 -14.68 7.63
N PHE A 404 -18.83 -15.20 7.16
CA PHE A 404 -19.74 -14.40 6.33
C PHE A 404 -21.03 -13.98 6.98
N TYR A 405 -21.48 -14.76 7.93
CA TYR A 405 -22.75 -14.53 8.55
C TYR A 405 -22.54 -14.33 10.04
N PRO A 406 -21.92 -13.22 10.49
CA PRO A 406 -22.09 -12.85 11.88
C PRO A 406 -23.59 -12.75 12.20
N PHE A 407 -24.46 -12.45 11.21
CA PHE A 407 -25.90 -12.49 11.38
C PHE A 407 -26.51 -13.91 11.44
N LEU A 408 -26.10 -14.89 10.60
CA LEU A 408 -26.56 -16.30 10.77
C LEU A 408 -25.94 -16.95 12.00
N ALA A 409 -24.73 -16.56 12.41
CA ALA A 409 -24.14 -16.98 13.68
C ALA A 409 -24.93 -16.46 14.88
N LEU A 410 -25.71 -15.40 14.66
CA LEU A 410 -26.70 -14.83 15.56
C LEU A 410 -28.13 -15.19 15.14
N ILE A 411 -28.34 -16.28 14.40
CA ILE A 411 -29.67 -16.84 14.14
C ILE A 411 -29.77 -18.18 14.88
N CYS A 412 -30.90 -18.38 15.55
CA CYS A 412 -31.21 -19.60 16.25
C CYS A 412 -31.38 -20.74 15.26
N PRO A 413 -30.65 -21.85 15.41
CA PRO A 413 -30.79 -23.00 14.50
C PRO A 413 -32.12 -23.73 14.66
N ARG A 414 -32.85 -23.50 15.76
CA ARG A 414 -34.14 -24.17 16.04
C ARG A 414 -35.33 -23.46 15.40
N CYS A 415 -35.36 -22.12 15.45
CA CYS A 415 -36.54 -21.35 15.05
C CYS A 415 -36.25 -20.16 14.13
N GLY A 416 -35.00 -19.94 13.72
CA GLY A 416 -34.62 -18.84 12.82
C GLY A 416 -34.59 -17.44 13.48
N SER A 417 -35.01 -17.29 14.73
CA SER A 417 -34.99 -16.00 15.44
C SER A 417 -33.58 -15.51 15.74
N ARG A 418 -33.38 -14.20 15.84
CA ARG A 418 -32.08 -13.61 16.20
C ARG A 418 -31.68 -13.96 17.64
N LEU A 419 -30.43 -14.37 17.84
CA LEU A 419 -29.82 -14.57 19.15
C LEU A 419 -29.41 -13.23 19.75
N LEU A 420 -29.71 -13.05 21.04
CA LEU A 420 -29.36 -11.88 21.83
C LEU A 420 -28.17 -12.19 22.73
N LEU A 421 -27.29 -11.22 22.92
CA LEU A 421 -26.17 -11.37 23.87
C LEU A 421 -26.74 -11.29 25.28
N LYS A 422 -26.51 -12.32 26.10
CA LYS A 422 -26.86 -12.29 27.52
C LYS A 422 -26.02 -11.19 28.19
N PRO A 423 -26.64 -10.25 28.91
CA PRO A 423 -25.89 -9.25 29.67
C PRO A 423 -24.92 -9.96 30.60
N THR A 424 -23.63 -9.65 30.49
CA THR A 424 -22.70 -10.05 31.53
C THR A 424 -23.08 -9.24 32.76
N HIS A 425 -23.57 -9.90 33.81
CA HIS A 425 -23.65 -9.25 35.11
C HIS A 425 -22.25 -8.72 35.40
N LYS A 426 -22.06 -7.40 35.35
CA LYS A 426 -20.88 -6.80 35.97
C LYS A 426 -20.95 -7.33 37.41
N LYS A 427 -19.94 -8.09 37.84
CA LYS A 427 -19.75 -8.26 39.29
C LYS A 427 -19.80 -6.84 39.82
N LYS A 428 -20.82 -6.52 40.63
CA LYS A 428 -20.74 -5.30 41.43
C LYS A 428 -19.42 -5.46 42.15
N ASP A 429 -18.50 -4.53 41.94
CA ASP A 429 -17.31 -4.48 42.77
C ASP A 429 -17.82 -4.54 44.22
N PRO A 430 -17.23 -5.42 45.06
CA PRO A 430 -17.65 -5.49 46.45
C PRO A 430 -17.66 -4.06 46.99
N PRO A 431 -18.74 -3.64 47.68
CA PRO A 431 -18.82 -2.27 48.19
C PRO A 431 -17.53 -1.97 48.94
N ASP A 432 -16.88 -0.86 48.60
CA ASP A 432 -15.62 -0.45 49.20
C ASP A 432 -15.76 -0.54 50.72
N ALA A 433 -14.98 -1.44 51.33
CA ALA A 433 -15.00 -1.71 52.76
C ALA A 433 -14.34 -0.57 53.55
N GLU A 434 -14.61 0.68 53.20
CA GLU A 434 -13.94 1.87 53.74
C GLU A 434 -14.82 2.70 54.69
N HIS A 435 -16.06 2.27 54.98
CA HIS A 435 -16.94 2.92 55.95
C HIS A 435 -17.49 1.96 57.02
N ALA A 436 -16.58 1.20 57.64
CA ALA A 436 -16.82 0.63 58.97
C ALA A 436 -15.67 1.08 59.89
N LYS A 437 -15.80 2.30 60.42
CA LYS A 437 -15.13 2.77 61.63
C LYS A 437 -16.18 3.17 62.64
#